data_AF-A0A2D7W7X8-F1
#
_entry.id   AF-A0A2D7W7X8-F1
#
_cell.length_a   1.000
_cell.length_b   1.000
_cell.length_c   1.000
_cell.angle_alpha   90.00
_cell.angle_beta   90.00
_cell.angle_gamma   90.00
#
_symmetry.space_group_name_H-M   'P 1'
#
loop_
_entity.id
_entity.type
_entity.pdbx_description
1 polymer ?
#
loop_
_entity_poly.entity_id
_entity_poly.type
_entity_poly.pdbx_seq_one_letter_code
_entity_poly.pdbx_strand_id
1 'polypeptide(L)'
;MNKIAILGGNLLSLCMAHTILDNTDSVEIHIIENKAEIGLMGEYPGIIKKWPIFPKHWISNLFSQTPSATDTAIRHSWLVKAMAIQLSDRNTHFHLRTKILENLDNELKLSGAGYLGKTTLQFDRVFDNTVQLKNSESWNGGICLATQAPKFGIQGKRNDGTIEIWWKDNEDKTNNTQWIQKMKWQGTNPENVIDFQYKTGTKNAREYIDTIIHL
;
A
#
# COMPACT_ATOMS: atom_id res chain seq x y z
N MET A 1 2.37 25.99 -7.61
CA MET A 1 2.59 24.56 -7.35
C MET A 1 1.25 24.02 -6.90
N ASN A 2 0.67 23.08 -7.66
CA ASN A 2 -0.68 22.59 -7.38
C ASN A 2 -0.64 21.60 -6.21
N LYS A 3 -1.51 21.78 -5.22
CA LYS A 3 -1.59 20.92 -4.04
C LYS A 3 -2.61 19.82 -4.25
N ILE A 4 -2.16 18.59 -4.14
CA ILE A 4 -2.98 17.39 -4.32
C ILE A 4 -3.05 16.65 -2.99
N ALA A 5 -4.25 16.37 -2.49
CA ALA A 5 -4.42 15.43 -1.40
C ALA A 5 -4.73 14.03 -1.94
N ILE A 6 -4.08 13.01 -1.37
CA ILE A 6 -4.40 11.60 -1.59
C ILE A 6 -4.73 10.98 -0.24
N LEU A 7 -5.95 10.46 -0.11
CA LEU A 7 -6.46 9.90 1.14
C LEU A 7 -6.11 8.41 1.21
N GLY A 8 -5.37 8.03 2.25
CA GLY A 8 -4.90 6.67 2.49
C GLY A 8 -3.43 6.44 2.13
N GLY A 9 -2.66 5.87 3.05
CA GLY A 9 -1.26 5.50 2.91
C GLY A 9 -1.04 4.09 2.36
N ASN A 10 -1.87 3.67 1.39
CA ASN A 10 -1.82 2.33 0.79
C ASN A 10 -0.97 2.29 -0.50
N LEU A 11 -0.66 1.08 -0.97
CA LEU A 11 0.21 0.88 -2.14
C LEU A 11 -0.32 1.59 -3.39
N LEU A 12 -1.64 1.56 -3.62
CA LEU A 12 -2.27 2.29 -4.73
C LEU A 12 -1.93 3.78 -4.67
N SER A 13 -2.10 4.41 -3.51
CA SER A 13 -1.83 5.85 -3.31
C SER A 13 -0.35 6.19 -3.50
N LEU A 14 0.56 5.35 -3.00
CA LEU A 14 1.99 5.53 -3.19
C LEU A 14 2.40 5.39 -4.67
N CYS A 15 1.82 4.41 -5.39
CA CYS A 15 2.04 4.26 -6.84
C CYS A 15 1.52 5.46 -7.62
N MET A 16 0.34 5.97 -7.25
CA MET A 16 -0.24 7.16 -7.85
C MET A 16 0.66 8.39 -7.65
N ALA A 17 1.09 8.64 -6.41
CA ALA A 17 1.96 9.77 -6.08
C ALA A 17 3.28 9.73 -6.85
N HIS A 18 3.96 8.58 -6.87
CA HIS A 18 5.20 8.42 -7.63
C HIS A 18 4.99 8.66 -9.12
N THR A 19 3.89 8.14 -9.69
CA THR A 19 3.59 8.33 -11.12
C THR A 19 3.36 9.80 -11.44
N ILE A 20 2.61 10.52 -10.61
CA ILE A 20 2.37 11.95 -10.77
C ILE A 20 3.72 12.70 -10.79
N LEU A 21 4.54 12.47 -9.77
CA LEU A 21 5.83 13.15 -9.60
C LEU A 21 6.90 12.69 -10.61
N ASP A 22 6.72 11.57 -11.30
CA ASP A 22 7.59 11.14 -12.40
C ASP A 22 7.29 11.94 -13.69
N ASN A 23 6.13 12.57 -13.79
CA ASN A 23 5.65 13.25 -14.99
C ASN A 23 5.55 14.78 -14.82
N THR A 24 5.61 15.30 -13.60
CA THR A 24 5.62 16.74 -13.35
C THR A 24 6.22 17.10 -11.99
N ASP A 25 6.98 18.19 -11.96
CA ASP A 25 7.50 18.81 -10.73
C ASP A 25 6.63 19.98 -10.24
N SER A 26 5.52 20.29 -10.95
CA SER A 26 4.66 21.44 -10.65
C SER A 26 3.64 21.18 -9.52
N VAL A 27 3.72 20.04 -8.85
CA VAL A 27 2.74 19.55 -7.89
C VAL A 27 3.37 19.20 -6.55
N GLU A 28 2.64 19.47 -5.49
CA GLU A 28 2.93 19.12 -4.09
C GLU A 28 1.89 18.09 -3.64
N ILE A 29 2.33 16.93 -3.15
CA ILE A 29 1.43 15.83 -2.78
C ILE A 29 1.30 15.74 -1.26
N HIS A 30 0.07 15.64 -0.77
CA HIS A 30 -0.24 15.42 0.63
C HIS A 30 -0.90 14.06 0.80
N ILE A 31 -0.22 13.11 1.44
CA ILE A 31 -0.80 11.80 1.76
C ILE A 31 -1.35 11.84 3.19
N ILE A 32 -2.65 11.62 3.33
CA ILE A 32 -3.34 11.70 4.62
C ILE A 32 -3.66 10.28 5.10
N GLU A 33 -3.15 9.90 6.27
CA GLU A 33 -3.27 8.56 6.83
C GLU A 33 -3.62 8.60 8.33
N ASN A 34 -4.58 7.76 8.71
CA ASN A 34 -5.05 7.66 10.10
C ASN A 34 -4.06 6.88 10.98
N LYS A 35 -3.28 5.98 10.38
CA LYS A 35 -2.27 5.18 11.07
C LYS A 35 -1.09 6.04 11.49
N ALA A 36 -0.38 5.56 12.51
CA ALA A 36 0.80 6.25 13.03
C ALA A 36 2.02 6.15 12.11
N GLU A 37 2.03 5.19 11.19
CA GLU A 37 3.11 4.98 10.22
C GLU A 37 2.53 4.27 8.99
N ILE A 38 3.08 4.55 7.81
CA ILE A 38 2.78 3.80 6.59
C ILE A 38 3.23 2.35 6.77
N GLY A 39 2.41 1.38 6.34
CA GLY A 39 2.69 -0.04 6.56
C GLY A 39 2.60 -0.50 8.02
N LEU A 40 2.08 0.32 8.93
CA LEU A 40 1.82 -0.10 10.31
C LEU A 40 0.59 -1.00 10.39
N MET A 41 0.73 -2.12 11.11
CA MET A 41 -0.32 -3.05 11.54
C MET A 41 -1.21 -3.63 10.42
N GLY A 42 -1.31 -4.96 10.41
CA GLY A 42 -2.00 -5.72 9.38
C GLY A 42 -1.10 -5.91 8.17
N GLU A 43 -0.78 -7.17 7.90
CA GLU A 43 -0.09 -7.53 6.66
C GLU A 43 -1.11 -7.83 5.57
N TYR A 44 -0.83 -7.30 4.39
CA TYR A 44 -1.61 -7.53 3.19
C TYR A 44 -0.88 -8.56 2.32
N PRO A 45 -1.57 -9.19 1.36
CA PRO A 45 -0.91 -10.10 0.44
C PRO A 45 0.28 -9.44 -0.26
N GLY A 46 1.43 -10.06 -0.10
CA GLY A 46 2.72 -9.68 -0.61
C GLY A 46 3.18 -10.55 -1.78
N ILE A 47 2.27 -11.30 -2.41
CA ILE A 47 2.57 -12.22 -3.50
C ILE A 47 2.99 -11.44 -4.76
N ILE A 48 4.08 -11.89 -5.40
CA ILE A 48 4.68 -11.23 -6.56
C ILE A 48 5.03 -12.26 -7.64
N LYS A 49 4.85 -11.89 -8.91
CA LYS A 49 5.19 -12.74 -10.07
C LYS A 49 6.65 -12.60 -10.50
N LYS A 50 7.25 -11.44 -10.21
CA LYS A 50 8.64 -11.11 -10.53
C LYS A 50 9.13 -9.98 -9.65
N TRP A 51 10.44 -9.90 -9.47
CA TRP A 51 11.13 -8.75 -8.89
C TRP A 51 12.19 -8.22 -9.87
N PRO A 52 12.37 -6.89 -10.01
CA PRO A 52 11.60 -5.81 -9.39
C PRO A 52 10.21 -5.61 -10.01
N ILE A 53 9.30 -5.02 -9.23
CA ILE A 53 7.91 -4.77 -9.62
C ILE A 53 7.72 -3.33 -10.11
N PHE A 54 8.41 -2.39 -9.47
CA PHE A 54 8.32 -0.95 -9.69
C PHE A 54 9.62 -0.41 -10.30
N PRO A 55 9.61 0.81 -10.88
CA PRO A 55 10.83 1.54 -11.20
C PRO A 55 11.76 1.62 -9.99
N LYS A 56 13.07 1.45 -10.20
CA LYS A 56 14.04 1.34 -9.12
C LYS A 56 14.05 2.55 -8.18
N HIS A 57 13.82 3.75 -8.71
CA HIS A 57 13.82 4.98 -7.91
C HIS A 57 12.59 5.12 -7.00
N TRP A 58 11.56 4.28 -7.15
CA TRP A 58 10.37 4.29 -6.30
C TRP A 58 10.55 3.58 -4.97
N ILE A 59 11.55 2.71 -4.84
CA ILE A 59 11.73 1.89 -3.63
C ILE A 59 13.08 2.20 -3.01
N SER A 60 13.06 2.60 -1.73
CA SER A 60 14.30 2.76 -0.95
C SER A 60 14.89 1.38 -0.63
N ASN A 61 16.04 1.35 0.04
CA ASN A 61 16.70 0.09 0.35
C ASN A 61 15.84 -0.80 1.27
N LEU A 62 15.47 -1.99 0.78
CA LEU A 62 14.77 -3.02 1.56
C LEU A 62 15.74 -3.92 2.36
N PHE A 63 17.05 -3.67 2.25
CA PHE A 63 18.13 -4.41 2.90
C PHE A 63 17.98 -5.93 2.71
N SER A 64 18.06 -6.71 3.78
CA SER A 64 17.92 -8.16 3.77
C SER A 64 16.52 -8.68 3.43
N GLN A 65 15.55 -7.78 3.19
CA GLN A 65 14.21 -8.14 2.72
C GLN A 65 14.01 -7.91 1.23
N THR A 66 15.04 -7.47 0.50
CA THR A 66 14.98 -7.29 -0.96
C THR A 66 14.77 -8.64 -1.64
N PRO A 67 13.67 -8.87 -2.37
CA PRO A 67 13.48 -10.12 -3.09
C PRO A 67 14.56 -10.36 -4.15
N SER A 68 14.91 -11.63 -4.33
CA SER A 68 15.69 -12.12 -5.46
C SER A 68 14.78 -12.44 -6.65
N ALA A 69 15.37 -12.79 -7.79
CA ALA A 69 14.62 -13.19 -8.98
C ALA A 69 13.79 -14.47 -8.79
N THR A 70 14.11 -15.28 -7.78
CA THR A 70 13.40 -16.55 -7.48
C THR A 70 12.36 -16.43 -6.37
N ASP A 71 12.32 -15.29 -5.68
CA ASP A 71 11.35 -15.07 -4.62
C ASP A 71 9.99 -14.69 -5.21
N THR A 72 8.92 -15.19 -4.58
CA THR A 72 7.53 -15.00 -5.05
C THR A 72 6.66 -14.28 -4.02
N ALA A 73 7.25 -13.78 -2.94
CA ALA A 73 6.61 -12.87 -2.01
C ALA A 73 7.58 -11.84 -1.43
N ILE A 74 7.02 -10.71 -1.00
CA ILE A 74 7.67 -9.65 -0.23
C ILE A 74 6.77 -9.28 0.95
N ARG A 75 7.34 -8.86 2.09
CA ARG A 75 6.54 -8.29 3.18
C ARG A 75 5.86 -7.00 2.69
N HIS A 76 4.55 -7.03 2.52
CA HIS A 76 3.80 -5.90 1.95
C HIS A 76 4.00 -4.63 2.79
N SER A 77 3.97 -4.74 4.12
CA SER A 77 4.23 -3.62 5.03
C SER A 77 5.59 -2.96 4.79
N TRP A 78 6.65 -3.74 4.52
CA TRP A 78 7.99 -3.23 4.25
C TRP A 78 8.07 -2.59 2.87
N LEU A 79 7.41 -3.18 1.88
CA LEU A 79 7.31 -2.60 0.54
C LEU A 79 6.72 -1.19 0.59
N VAL A 80 5.57 -1.02 1.23
CA VAL A 80 4.92 0.32 1.29
C VAL A 80 5.72 1.32 2.12
N LYS A 81 6.40 0.87 3.18
CA LYS A 81 7.34 1.73 3.94
C LYS A 81 8.48 2.21 3.04
N ALA A 82 9.10 1.30 2.30
CA ALA A 82 10.22 1.64 1.45
C ALA A 82 9.84 2.61 0.33
N MET A 83 8.62 2.50 -0.21
CA MET A 83 8.08 3.46 -1.18
C MET A 83 7.75 4.82 -0.54
N ALA A 84 7.15 4.83 0.65
CA ALA A 84 6.86 6.08 1.35
C ALA A 84 8.13 6.88 1.70
N ILE A 85 9.22 6.21 2.05
CA ILE A 85 10.54 6.84 2.25
C ILE A 85 11.03 7.51 0.96
N GLN A 86 10.90 6.87 -0.20
CA GLN A 86 11.29 7.52 -1.45
C GLN A 86 10.39 8.70 -1.81
N LEU A 87 9.11 8.67 -1.43
CA LEU A 87 8.22 9.81 -1.63
C LEU A 87 8.53 10.97 -0.68
N SER A 88 8.96 10.73 0.56
CA SER A 88 9.27 11.83 1.48
C SER A 88 10.40 12.74 0.97
N ASP A 89 11.26 12.21 0.09
CA ASP A 89 12.31 12.97 -0.58
C ASP A 89 11.84 13.65 -1.88
N ARG A 90 10.54 13.53 -2.23
CA ARG A 90 9.94 14.00 -3.49
C ARG A 90 8.66 14.80 -3.25
N ASN A 91 8.79 16.09 -2.92
CA ASN A 91 7.69 17.06 -2.76
C ASN A 91 6.37 16.49 -2.18
N THR A 92 6.49 15.58 -1.21
CA THR A 92 5.37 14.83 -0.63
C THR A 92 5.36 15.02 0.88
N HIS A 93 4.21 15.40 1.42
CA HIS A 93 3.97 15.60 2.84
C HIS A 93 3.05 14.50 3.37
N PHE A 94 3.52 13.75 4.37
CA PHE A 94 2.72 12.74 5.04
C PHE A 94 2.04 13.31 6.29
N HIS A 95 0.72 13.25 6.32
CA HIS A 95 -0.11 13.62 7.46
C HIS A 95 -0.55 12.34 8.17
N LEU A 96 0.33 11.81 9.02
CA LEU A 96 0.08 10.59 9.81
C LEU A 96 -0.76 10.90 11.04
N ARG A 97 -1.37 9.87 11.66
CA ARG A 97 -2.31 10.01 12.79
C ARG A 97 -3.41 11.05 12.53
N THR A 98 -3.78 11.23 11.27
CA THR A 98 -4.70 12.30 10.86
C THR A 98 -5.98 11.69 10.33
N LYS A 99 -7.10 12.03 10.98
CA LYS A 99 -8.45 11.64 10.57
C LYS A 99 -9.05 12.74 9.72
N ILE A 100 -9.75 12.34 8.67
CA ILE A 100 -10.58 13.24 7.87
C ILE A 100 -11.96 13.30 8.54
N LEU A 101 -12.39 14.50 8.90
CA LEU A 101 -13.69 14.76 9.50
C LEU A 101 -14.72 15.07 8.41
N GLU A 102 -14.36 15.92 7.45
CA GLU A 102 -15.21 16.38 6.35
C GLU A 102 -14.36 16.54 5.08
N ASN A 103 -14.96 16.27 3.92
CA ASN A 103 -14.40 16.51 2.58
C ASN A 103 -15.46 17.26 1.76
N LEU A 104 -15.25 18.56 1.56
CA LEU A 104 -16.19 19.46 0.89
C LEU A 104 -15.45 20.18 -0.24
N ASP A 105 -15.66 19.73 -1.48
CA ASP A 105 -15.15 20.41 -2.69
C ASP A 105 -13.64 20.76 -2.65
N ASN A 106 -12.81 19.74 -2.39
CA ASN A 106 -11.36 19.84 -2.19
C ASN A 106 -10.89 20.56 -0.90
N GLU A 107 -11.82 20.99 -0.05
CA GLU A 107 -11.54 21.38 1.32
C GLU A 107 -11.57 20.14 2.24
N LEU A 108 -10.47 19.88 2.94
CA LEU A 108 -10.36 18.80 3.90
C LEU A 108 -10.30 19.34 5.32
N LYS A 109 -11.28 18.95 6.12
CA LYS A 109 -11.27 19.18 7.57
C LYS A 109 -10.64 17.98 8.25
N LEU A 110 -9.53 18.22 8.93
CA LEU A 110 -8.66 17.19 9.48
C LEU A 110 -8.59 17.28 11.00
N SER A 111 -8.32 16.15 11.65
CA SER A 111 -8.01 16.08 13.08
C SER A 111 -6.81 15.18 13.31
N GLY A 112 -5.74 15.74 13.89
CA GLY A 112 -4.47 15.06 14.10
C GLY A 112 -4.06 14.96 15.57
N ALA A 113 -2.86 14.43 15.82
CA ALA A 113 -2.30 14.33 17.17
C ALA A 113 -1.69 15.67 17.63
N GLY A 114 -2.30 16.32 18.63
CA GLY A 114 -1.80 17.55 19.26
C GLY A 114 -2.90 18.42 19.91
N TYR A 115 -2.51 19.46 20.65
CA TYR A 115 -3.42 20.37 21.38
C TYR A 115 -4.26 21.29 20.46
N LEU A 116 -3.82 21.49 19.21
CA LEU A 116 -4.50 22.30 18.17
C LEU A 116 -5.30 21.40 17.20
N GLY A 117 -5.89 20.33 17.73
CA GLY A 117 -6.26 19.08 17.03
C GLY A 117 -7.32 19.13 15.91
N LYS A 118 -7.61 20.27 15.30
CA LYS A 118 -8.43 20.38 14.09
C LYS A 118 -7.89 21.47 13.16
N THR A 119 -7.76 21.17 11.87
CA THR A 119 -7.37 22.13 10.84
C THR A 119 -8.19 21.92 9.58
N THR A 120 -8.24 22.94 8.72
CA THR A 120 -8.87 22.88 7.41
C THR A 120 -7.81 23.22 6.38
N LEU A 121 -7.63 22.34 5.39
CA LEU A 121 -6.68 22.51 4.30
C LEU A 121 -7.42 22.49 2.97
N GLN A 122 -7.02 23.40 2.08
CA GLN A 122 -7.54 23.52 0.72
C GLN A 122 -6.56 22.90 -0.27
N PHE A 123 -7.09 22.15 -1.23
CA PHE A 123 -6.34 21.47 -2.28
C PHE A 123 -6.91 21.80 -3.65
N ASP A 124 -6.08 21.71 -4.69
CA ASP A 124 -6.54 21.83 -6.08
C ASP A 124 -7.22 20.52 -6.53
N ARG A 125 -6.86 19.40 -5.90
CA ARG A 125 -7.46 18.10 -6.16
C ARG A 125 -7.38 17.19 -4.94
N VAL A 126 -8.45 16.44 -4.69
CA VAL A 126 -8.48 15.35 -3.69
C VAL A 126 -8.77 14.02 -4.37
N PHE A 127 -7.95 13.01 -4.08
CA PHE A 127 -8.18 11.62 -4.46
C PHE A 127 -8.51 10.77 -3.22
N ASP A 128 -9.73 10.28 -3.14
CA ASP A 128 -10.11 9.33 -2.09
C ASP A 128 -9.75 7.90 -2.50
N ASN A 129 -8.60 7.44 -2.02
CA ASN A 129 -8.13 6.07 -2.20
C ASN A 129 -8.29 5.25 -0.91
N THR A 130 -9.13 5.68 0.02
CA THR A 130 -9.43 4.90 1.21
C THR A 130 -10.21 3.66 0.78
N VAL A 131 -9.52 2.52 0.77
CA VAL A 131 -10.06 1.26 0.27
C VAL A 131 -11.18 0.79 1.22
N GLN A 132 -12.44 1.00 0.84
CA GLN A 132 -13.61 0.43 1.51
C GLN A 132 -14.04 -0.86 0.79
N LEU A 133 -13.53 -2.00 1.23
CA LEU A 133 -13.89 -3.30 0.66
C LEU A 133 -15.17 -3.86 1.28
N LYS A 134 -16.27 -3.12 1.13
CA LYS A 134 -17.60 -3.59 1.52
C LYS A 134 -17.95 -4.82 0.67
N ASN A 135 -18.36 -5.92 1.31
CA ASN A 135 -18.77 -7.19 0.70
C ASN A 135 -17.68 -7.96 -0.06
N SER A 136 -16.40 -7.76 0.28
CA SER A 136 -15.31 -8.56 -0.29
C SER A 136 -15.11 -9.88 0.44
N GLU A 137 -14.48 -10.85 -0.24
CA GLU A 137 -14.16 -12.14 0.38
C GLU A 137 -13.15 -11.97 1.52
N SER A 138 -13.34 -12.71 2.60
CA SER A 138 -12.41 -12.76 3.73
C SER A 138 -11.41 -13.89 3.54
N TRP A 139 -10.14 -13.58 3.76
CA TRP A 139 -9.01 -14.50 3.70
C TRP A 139 -8.32 -14.57 5.05
N ASN A 140 -7.98 -15.77 5.46
CA ASN A 140 -6.98 -15.99 6.50
C ASN A 140 -5.60 -15.99 5.85
N GLY A 141 -4.62 -15.49 6.59
CA GLY A 141 -3.24 -15.50 6.17
C GLY A 141 -2.32 -16.03 7.26
N GLY A 142 -1.17 -16.50 6.86
CA GLY A 142 -0.20 -17.09 7.78
C GLY A 142 1.21 -17.10 7.22
N ILE A 143 2.18 -16.90 8.11
CA ILE A 143 3.61 -17.00 7.81
C ILE A 143 4.16 -18.23 8.54
N CYS A 144 4.94 -19.05 7.84
CA CYS A 144 5.60 -20.22 8.42
C CYS A 144 6.97 -20.47 7.77
N LEU A 145 7.74 -21.39 8.35
CA LEU A 145 8.98 -21.86 7.72
C LEU A 145 8.66 -22.71 6.49
N ALA A 146 9.50 -22.65 5.45
CA ALA A 146 9.29 -23.43 4.22
C ALA A 146 9.16 -24.95 4.46
N THR A 147 9.84 -25.50 5.46
CA THR A 147 9.77 -26.92 5.83
C THR A 147 8.43 -27.32 6.47
N GLN A 148 7.66 -26.33 6.94
CA GLN A 148 6.38 -26.52 7.63
C GLN A 148 5.20 -26.02 6.78
N ALA A 149 5.47 -25.50 5.58
CA ALA A 149 4.44 -24.95 4.72
C ALA A 149 3.43 -26.05 4.31
N PRO A 150 2.13 -25.86 4.58
CA PRO A 150 1.11 -26.78 4.10
C PRO A 150 1.02 -26.79 2.57
N LYS A 151 0.30 -27.74 1.99
CA LYS A 151 0.10 -27.86 0.53
C LYS A 151 -1.18 -27.17 0.00
N PHE A 152 -1.81 -26.32 0.80
CA PHE A 152 -3.04 -25.60 0.43
C PHE A 152 -2.80 -24.09 0.33
N GLY A 153 -3.81 -23.38 -0.16
CA GLY A 153 -3.82 -21.94 -0.21
C GLY A 153 -2.88 -21.37 -1.27
N ILE A 154 -2.97 -20.05 -1.43
CA ILE A 154 -2.08 -19.28 -2.29
C ILE A 154 -0.81 -18.98 -1.52
N GLN A 155 0.35 -19.27 -2.11
CA GLN A 155 1.62 -19.20 -1.42
C GLN A 155 2.65 -18.34 -2.15
N GLY A 156 3.53 -17.73 -1.38
CA GLY A 156 4.71 -17.07 -1.90
C GLY A 156 5.91 -17.20 -0.96
N LYS A 157 7.09 -17.41 -1.55
CA LYS A 157 8.35 -17.53 -0.84
C LYS A 157 8.99 -16.16 -0.68
N ARG A 158 9.27 -15.78 0.57
CA ARG A 158 9.98 -14.56 0.92
C ARG A 158 11.49 -14.79 0.92
N ASN A 159 12.24 -13.69 0.79
CA ASN A 159 13.71 -13.73 0.78
C ASN A 159 14.31 -14.31 2.07
N ASP A 160 13.64 -14.10 3.21
CA ASP A 160 14.04 -14.63 4.52
C ASP A 160 13.80 -16.14 4.70
N GLY A 161 13.36 -16.83 3.64
CA GLY A 161 13.09 -18.27 3.65
C GLY A 161 11.74 -18.66 4.25
N THR A 162 10.93 -17.69 4.69
CA THR A 162 9.56 -17.95 5.14
C THR A 162 8.58 -18.02 3.97
N ILE A 163 7.47 -18.71 4.18
CA ILE A 163 6.37 -18.82 3.23
C ILE A 163 5.18 -18.02 3.76
N GLU A 164 4.70 -17.12 2.91
CA GLU A 164 3.42 -16.45 3.07
C GLU A 164 2.32 -17.28 2.44
N ILE A 165 1.21 -17.46 3.15
CA ILE A 165 0.09 -18.30 2.71
C ILE A 165 -1.22 -17.56 2.96
N TRP A 166 -2.15 -17.64 2.01
CA TRP A 166 -3.52 -17.12 2.10
C TRP A 166 -4.54 -18.20 1.75
N TRP A 167 -5.58 -18.36 2.57
CA TRP A 167 -6.60 -19.39 2.39
C TRP A 167 -7.97 -18.92 2.88
N LYS A 168 -9.03 -19.62 2.45
CA LYS A 168 -10.41 -19.40 2.90
C LYS A 168 -10.74 -20.33 4.07
N ASP A 169 -11.69 -19.96 4.93
CA ASP A 169 -11.99 -20.64 6.22
C ASP A 169 -12.23 -22.16 6.11
N ASN A 170 -12.63 -22.67 4.94
CA ASN A 170 -12.85 -24.09 4.67
C ASN A 170 -11.57 -24.93 4.47
N GLU A 171 -10.39 -24.29 4.45
CA GLU A 171 -9.10 -24.91 4.11
C GLU A 171 -8.14 -25.09 5.30
N ASP A 172 -8.45 -24.57 6.50
CA ASP A 172 -7.61 -24.75 7.71
C ASP A 172 -7.81 -26.17 8.30
N LYS A 173 -7.38 -27.19 7.56
CA LYS A 173 -7.49 -28.62 7.95
C LYS A 173 -6.20 -29.18 8.56
N THR A 174 -5.14 -28.38 8.67
CA THR A 174 -3.84 -28.87 9.14
C THR A 174 -3.56 -28.36 10.55
N ASN A 175 -3.89 -29.18 11.56
CA ASN A 175 -3.53 -28.93 12.96
C ASN A 175 -2.01 -28.87 13.24
N ASN A 176 -1.15 -29.08 12.22
CA ASN A 176 0.29 -29.26 12.38
C ASN A 176 1.15 -28.10 11.87
N THR A 177 0.58 -27.07 11.23
CA THR A 177 1.37 -25.93 10.76
C THR A 177 1.67 -24.99 11.93
N GLN A 178 2.96 -24.80 12.23
CA GLN A 178 3.41 -23.82 13.21
C GLN A 178 3.48 -22.44 12.56
N TRP A 179 2.51 -21.59 12.88
CA TRP A 179 2.43 -20.23 12.35
C TRP A 179 3.34 -19.29 13.13
N ILE A 180 4.29 -18.65 12.45
CA ILE A 180 5.10 -17.54 12.97
C ILE A 180 4.21 -16.31 13.19
N GLN A 181 3.29 -16.07 12.25
CA GLN A 181 2.34 -14.98 12.29
C GLN A 181 1.03 -15.44 11.65
N LYS A 182 -0.11 -15.06 12.25
CA LYS A 182 -1.43 -15.13 11.62
C LYS A 182 -1.89 -13.75 11.18
N MET A 183 -2.62 -13.70 10.08
CA MET A 183 -3.05 -12.48 9.40
C MET A 183 -4.49 -12.66 8.91
N LYS A 184 -5.15 -11.55 8.61
CA LYS A 184 -6.45 -11.54 7.95
C LYS A 184 -6.45 -10.44 6.90
N TRP A 185 -7.07 -10.71 5.77
CA TRP A 185 -7.21 -9.76 4.69
C TRP A 185 -8.58 -9.92 4.03
N GLN A 186 -9.07 -8.83 3.47
CA GLN A 186 -10.31 -8.80 2.72
C GLN A 186 -10.00 -8.35 1.30
N GLY A 187 -10.55 -9.04 0.30
CA GLY A 187 -10.32 -8.74 -1.11
C GLY A 187 -10.51 -9.94 -2.01
N THR A 188 -10.26 -9.75 -3.31
CA THR A 188 -10.65 -10.73 -4.34
C THR A 188 -9.63 -11.85 -4.53
N ASN A 189 -8.37 -11.53 -4.79
CA ASN A 189 -7.32 -12.54 -5.02
C ASN A 189 -5.97 -12.05 -4.45
N PRO A 190 -5.39 -12.75 -3.46
CA PRO A 190 -4.12 -12.37 -2.85
C PRO A 190 -2.92 -12.39 -3.83
N GLU A 191 -2.97 -13.16 -4.92
CA GLU A 191 -1.87 -13.26 -5.92
C GLU A 191 -1.62 -11.98 -6.70
N ASN A 192 -2.63 -11.12 -6.82
CA ASN A 192 -2.61 -9.99 -7.74
C ASN A 192 -2.71 -8.64 -7.02
N VAL A 193 -2.67 -8.61 -5.69
CA VAL A 193 -2.88 -7.37 -4.90
C VAL A 193 -1.88 -6.29 -5.26
N ILE A 194 -0.60 -6.64 -5.34
CA ILE A 194 0.47 -5.69 -5.67
C ILE A 194 0.32 -5.18 -7.10
N ASP A 195 0.17 -6.09 -8.08
CA ASP A 195 0.05 -5.74 -9.51
C ASP A 195 -1.21 -4.91 -9.78
N PHE A 196 -2.33 -5.26 -9.15
CA PHE A 196 -3.59 -4.53 -9.27
C PHE A 196 -3.48 -3.10 -8.73
N GLN A 197 -2.92 -2.93 -7.53
CA GLN A 197 -2.75 -1.60 -6.92
C GLN A 197 -1.75 -0.74 -7.71
N TYR A 198 -0.67 -1.35 -8.21
CA TYR A 198 0.29 -0.68 -9.07
C TYR A 198 -0.37 -0.15 -10.36
N LYS A 199 -1.07 -1.03 -11.09
CA LYS A 199 -1.74 -0.67 -12.34
C LYS A 199 -2.85 0.35 -12.14
N THR A 200 -3.63 0.21 -11.07
CA THR A 200 -4.70 1.16 -10.76
C THR A 200 -4.13 2.53 -10.38
N GLY A 201 -3.12 2.58 -9.50
CA GLY A 201 -2.51 3.84 -9.09
C GLY A 201 -1.83 4.59 -10.25
N THR A 202 -1.08 3.88 -11.10
CA THR A 202 -0.46 4.45 -12.30
C THR A 202 -1.48 4.92 -13.33
N LYS A 203 -2.56 4.17 -13.53
CA LYS A 203 -3.66 4.57 -14.42
C LYS A 203 -4.33 5.85 -13.93
N ASN A 204 -4.75 5.90 -12.67
CA ASN A 204 -5.42 7.08 -12.09
C ASN A 204 -4.53 8.33 -12.15
N ALA A 205 -3.22 8.18 -11.93
CA ALA A 205 -2.25 9.26 -12.07
C ALA A 205 -2.20 9.80 -13.52
N ARG A 206 -2.12 8.93 -14.51
CA ARG A 206 -2.07 9.33 -15.93
C ARG A 206 -3.35 10.03 -16.37
N GLU A 207 -4.50 9.48 -15.99
CA GLU A 207 -5.80 10.11 -16.26
C GLU A 207 -5.86 11.53 -15.67
N TYR A 208 -5.30 11.75 -14.48
CA TYR A 208 -5.19 13.10 -13.91
C TYR A 208 -4.21 13.99 -14.67
N ILE A 209 -3.02 13.50 -15.00
CA ILE A 209 -2.01 14.28 -15.74
C ILE A 209 -2.57 14.75 -17.09
N ASP A 210 -3.28 13.87 -17.80
CA ASP A 210 -3.89 14.20 -19.10
C ASP A 210 -4.92 15.34 -18.95
N THR A 211 -5.62 15.44 -17.82
CA THR A 211 -6.53 16.57 -17.57
C THR A 211 -5.82 17.90 -17.33
N ILE A 212 -4.54 17.89 -16.93
CA ILE A 212 -3.75 19.10 -16.67
C ILE A 212 -3.01 19.58 -17.92
N ILE A 213 -2.48 18.64 -18.73
CA ILE A 213 -1.72 18.98 -19.95
C ILE A 213 -2.60 19.63 -21.02
N HIS A 214 -3.91 19.42 -20.96
CA HIS A 214 -4.88 20.01 -21.88
C HIS A 214 -5.54 21.31 -21.37
N LEU A 215 -5.07 21.86 -20.24
CA LEU A 215 -5.43 23.20 -19.74
C LEU A 215 -4.34 24.21 -20.09
#